data_AF-A0A1I5WH80-F1
#
_entry.id   AF-A0A1I5WH80-F1
#
_cell.length_a   1.000
_cell.length_b   1.000
_cell.length_c   1.000
_cell.angle_alpha   90.00
_cell.angle_beta   90.00
_cell.angle_gamma   90.00
#
_symmetry.space_group_name_H-M   'P 1'
#
loop_
_entity.id
_entity.type
_entity.pdbx_description
1 polymer ?
#
loop_
_entity_poly.entity_id
_entity_poly.type
_entity_poly.pdbx_seq_one_letter_code
_entity_poly.pdbx_strand_id
1 'polypeptide(L)' 'MDDPHQLNTILTAAICQFFKDRAAGPIGIEEAKLLGKEIAAALDSAGLQVTSIDQLDDH' A
#
# COMPACT_ATOMS: atom_id res chain seq x y z
N MET A 1 -8.88 15.03 5.76
CA MET A 1 -9.24 14.12 6.86
C MET A 1 -9.25 12.74 6.25
N ASP A 2 -8.08 12.11 6.23
CA ASP A 2 -7.88 10.77 5.69
C ASP A 2 -8.55 9.79 6.63
N ASP A 3 -9.66 9.20 6.18
CA ASP A 3 -10.39 8.24 6.98
C ASP A 3 -9.53 6.97 7.14
N PRO A 4 -9.11 6.62 8.37
CA PRO A 4 -8.21 5.49 8.59
C PRO A 4 -8.86 4.15 8.21
N HIS A 5 -10.20 4.07 8.16
CA HIS A 5 -10.88 2.87 7.66
C HIS A 5 -10.78 2.77 6.13
N GLN A 6 -10.84 3.89 5.40
CA GLN A 6 -10.62 3.93 3.96
C GLN A 6 -9.20 3.49 3.62
N LEU A 7 -8.18 4.00 4.33
CA LEU A 7 -6.79 3.58 4.15
C LEU A 7 -6.61 2.07 4.37
N ASN A 8 -7.12 1.56 5.49
CA ASN A 8 -7.07 0.14 5.81
C ASN A 8 -7.79 -0.72 4.76
N THR A 9 -8.89 -0.23 4.21
CA THR A 9 -9.64 -0.93 3.15
C THR A 9 -8.82 -1.03 1.87
N ILE A 10 -8.19 0.08 1.45
CA ILE A 10 -7.36 0.12 0.23
C ILE A 10 -6.15 -0.80 0.37
N LEU A 11 -5.44 -0.73 1.50
CA LEU A 11 -4.29 -1.61 1.80
C LEU A 11 -4.70 -3.08 1.79
N THR A 12 -5.79 -3.42 2.48
CA THR A 12 -6.30 -4.80 2.55
C THR A 12 -6.67 -5.32 1.17
N ALA A 13 -7.35 -4.52 0.35
CA ALA A 13 -7.73 -4.89 -1.01
C ALA A 13 -6.50 -5.15 -1.90
N ALA A 14 -5.51 -4.26 -1.85
CA ALA A 14 -4.28 -4.40 -2.64
C ALA A 14 -3.48 -5.65 -2.24
N ILE A 15 -3.34 -5.91 -0.93
CA ILE A 15 -2.68 -7.12 -0.43
C ILE A 15 -3.45 -8.36 -0.87
N CYS A 16 -4.76 -8.43 -0.63
CA CYS A 16 -5.57 -9.59 -1.03
C CYS A 16 -5.50 -9.85 -2.54
N GLN A 17 -5.52 -8.81 -3.37
CA GLN A 17 -5.39 -8.93 -4.81
C GLN A 17 -4.02 -9.48 -5.22
N PHE A 18 -2.93 -9.00 -4.62
CA PHE A 18 -1.58 -9.47 -4.89
C PHE A 18 -1.39 -10.97 -4.58
N PHE A 19 -2.07 -11.46 -3.54
CA PHE A 19 -1.98 -12.86 -3.11
C PHE A 19 -3.04 -13.79 -3.70
N LYS A 20 -4.04 -13.26 -4.44
CA LYS A 20 -5.22 -14.02 -4.90
C LYS A 20 -4.89 -15.28 -5.70
N ASP A 21 -3.93 -15.18 -6.62
CA ASP A 21 -3.56 -16.28 -7.53
C ASP A 21 -2.26 -16.98 -7.09
N ARG A 22 -1.86 -16.79 -5.83
CA ARG A 22 -0.55 -17.18 -5.34
C ARG A 22 -0.63 -18.33 -4.34
N ALA A 23 0.31 -19.27 -4.45
CA ALA A 23 0.46 -20.32 -3.44
C ALA A 23 0.86 -19.71 -2.09
N ALA A 24 0.29 -20.23 -1.01
CA ALA A 24 0.61 -19.77 0.34
C ALA A 24 2.11 -19.98 0.63
N GLY A 25 2.82 -18.88 0.90
CA GLY A 25 4.25 -18.90 1.17
C GLY A 25 4.85 -17.50 1.31
N PRO A 26 6.06 -17.39 1.88
CA PRO A 26 6.75 -16.12 1.99
C PRO A 26 7.07 -15.55 0.60
N ILE A 27 7.06 -14.22 0.50
CA ILE A 27 7.43 -13.51 -0.72
C ILE A 27 8.92 -13.14 -0.68
N GLY A 28 9.58 -13.16 -1.84
CA GLY A 28 10.95 -12.68 -1.98
C GLY A 28 11.04 -11.14 -1.96
N ILE A 29 12.27 -10.62 -1.91
CA ILE A 29 12.53 -9.16 -1.88
C ILE A 29 11.96 -8.45 -3.11
N GLU A 30 12.12 -9.01 -4.31
CA GLU A 30 11.60 -8.40 -5.54
C GLU A 30 10.08 -8.36 -5.56
N GLU A 31 9.44 -9.34 -4.94
CA GLU A 31 7.99 -9.44 -4.86
C GLU A 31 7.43 -8.50 -3.80
N ALA A 32 8.15 -8.33 -2.69
CA ALA A 32 7.86 -7.30 -1.71
C ALA A 32 7.94 -5.89 -2.33
N LYS A 33 8.92 -5.64 -3.22
CA LYS A 33 9.01 -4.38 -3.97
C LYS A 33 7.81 -4.19 -4.92
N LEU A 34 7.35 -5.25 -5.58
CA LEU A 34 6.16 -5.20 -6.44
C LEU A 34 4.90 -4.91 -5.61
N LEU A 35 4.73 -5.58 -4.47
CA LEU A 35 3.63 -5.30 -3.55
C LEU A 35 3.64 -3.85 -3.07
N GLY A 36 4.82 -3.31 -2.71
CA GLY A 36 4.96 -1.91 -2.32
C GLY A 36 4.54 -0.93 -3.42
N LYS A 37 4.84 -1.24 -4.69
CA LYS A 37 4.40 -0.43 -5.85
C LYS A 37 2.89 -0.50 -6.06
N GLU A 38 2.28 -1.69 -5.97
CA GLU A 38 0.83 -1.86 -6.09
C GLU A 38 0.08 -1.08 -5.00
N ILE A 39 0.60 -1.13 -3.77
CA ILE A 39 0.06 -0.36 -2.65
C ILE A 39 0.18 1.15 -2.92
N ALA A 40 1.36 1.63 -3.32
CA ALA A 40 1.57 3.05 -3.61
C ALA A 40 0.64 3.56 -4.74
N ALA A 41 0.46 2.76 -5.80
CA ALA A 41 -0.45 3.09 -6.89
C ALA A 41 -1.93 3.10 -6.48
N ALA A 42 -2.33 2.18 -5.60
CA ALA A 42 -3.69 2.13 -5.07
C ALA A 42 -3.99 3.34 -4.17
N LEU A 43 -3.00 3.78 -3.39
CA LEU A 43 -3.09 4.99 -2.55
C LEU A 43 -3.17 6.26 -3.40
N ASP A 44 -2.30 6.39 -4.40
CA ASP A 44 -2.31 7.52 -5.35
C ASP A 44 -3.66 7.62 -6.10
N SER A 45 -4.19 6.48 -6.56
CA SER A 45 -5.51 6.41 -7.24
C SER A 45 -6.67 6.83 -6.33
N ALA A 46 -6.52 6.65 -5.02
CA ALA A 46 -7.50 7.10 -4.02
C ALA A 46 -7.30 8.56 -3.58
N GLY A 47 -6.31 9.26 -4.14
CA GLY A 47 -5.94 10.63 -3.75
C GLY A 47 -5.19 10.72 -2.42
N LEU A 48 -4.73 9.58 -1.89
CA LEU A 48 -3.96 9.49 -0.65
C LEU A 48 -2.47 9.58 -1.00
N GLN A 49 -1.91 10.79 -0.90
CA GLN A 49 -0.46 10.96 -1.05
C GLN A 49 0.25 10.40 0.19
N VAL A 50 1.09 9.39 -0.01
CA VAL A 50 2.02 8.92 1.02
C VAL A 50 3.21 9.87 1.06
N THR A 51 3.14 10.88 1.91
CA THR A 51 4.30 11.71 2.24
C THR A 51 5.19 10.98 3.25
N SER A 52 6.51 11.03 3.03
CA SER A 52 7.48 10.58 4.03
C SER A 52 7.30 11.40 5.31
N ILE A 53 7.31 10.76 6.48
CA ILE A 53 7.23 11.43 7.80
C ILE A 53 8.29 12.54 7.94
N ASP A 54 9.42 12.43 7.25
CA ASP A 54 10.49 13.43 7.21
C ASP A 54 10.05 14.81 6.68
N GLN A 55 8.92 14.89 5.96
CA GLN A 55 8.37 16.16 5.45
C GLN A 55 7.31 16.79 6.36
N LEU A 56 6.96 16.17 7.50
CA LEU A 56 5.89 16.65 8.38
C LEU A 56 6.40 17.51 9.57
N ASP A 57 7.72 17.60 9.76
CA ASP A 57 8.36 18.28 10.91
C ASP A 57 8.89 19.69 10.60
N ASP A 58 8.67 20.23 9.40
CA ASP A 58 9.01 21.62 9.03
C ASP A 58 7.73 22.44 8.79
N HIS A 59 6.90 22.63 9.84
CA HIS A 59 5.91 23.71 9.85
C HIS A 59 5.48 24.17 11.26
#